data_AF-A0A0K9PWJ9-F1
#
_entry.id   AF-A0A0K9PWJ9-F1
#
_cell.length_a   1.000
_cell.length_b   1.000
_cell.length_c   1.000
_cell.angle_alpha   90.00
_cell.angle_beta   90.00
_cell.angle_gamma   90.00
#
_symmetry.space_group_name_H-M   'P 1'
#
loop_
_entity.id
_entity.type
_entity.pdbx_description
1 polymer ?
#
loop_
_entity_poly.entity_id
_entity_poly.type
_entity_poly.pdbx_seq_one_letter_code
_entity_poly.pdbx_strand_id
1 'polypeptide(L)'
;MSQFSRLLRLVSSTSSTPTTLRPSKINRSVLHTRNQSSKVQTRISAVDNYIIRLLRHKIDHDIRSRNSDAQLAKEFDSFVIEDPRGEQLIRMRKKYRSTEDIKVEATMFDGFVSSSSIAISDDEDAYGKLRISLTVEVSKHSQSDSIGVVQFECSAWPDSLSIRKVFVKPGNDSFVSSPIFNGRDFKDLDSRLQQGLMDYLKERGVDVELSIFLHDYMTNKDRFELLNWMEVIKAYIEVRVTHRSVEN
;
A
#
# COMPACT_ATOMS: atom_id res chain seq x y z
N MET A 1 8.60 -6.03 -8.06
CA MET A 1 7.13 -6.16 -7.91
C MET A 1 6.85 -6.49 -6.44
N SER A 2 6.03 -5.69 -5.73
CA SER A 2 5.58 -6.02 -4.36
C SER A 2 4.84 -7.37 -4.37
N GLN A 3 5.19 -8.24 -3.42
CA GLN A 3 4.59 -9.58 -3.29
C GLN A 3 3.10 -9.49 -2.93
N PHE A 4 2.66 -8.38 -2.32
CA PHE A 4 1.27 -8.16 -1.91
C PHE A 4 0.30 -7.89 -3.06
N SER A 5 0.74 -7.17 -4.08
CA SER A 5 -0.16 -6.71 -5.15
C SER A 5 -0.70 -7.86 -6.01
N ARG A 6 -0.04 -9.04 -5.98
CA ARG A 6 -0.49 -10.24 -6.69
C ARG A 6 -1.62 -10.98 -5.97
N LEU A 7 -1.66 -10.96 -4.64
CA LEU A 7 -2.60 -11.78 -3.86
C LEU A 7 -4.03 -11.21 -3.85
N LEU A 8 -4.20 -9.89 -3.90
CA LEU A 8 -5.53 -9.27 -3.82
C LEU A 8 -6.34 -9.33 -5.13
N ARG A 9 -5.72 -9.62 -6.28
CA ARG A 9 -6.45 -9.75 -7.57
C ARG A 9 -7.09 -11.12 -7.79
N LEU A 10 -6.80 -12.12 -6.96
CA LEU A 10 -7.20 -13.51 -7.18
C LEU A 10 -8.49 -13.93 -6.45
N VAL A 11 -9.11 -13.06 -5.63
CA VAL A 11 -10.23 -13.47 -4.76
C VAL A 11 -11.61 -12.94 -5.23
N SER A 12 -11.71 -12.35 -6.42
CA SER A 12 -12.93 -11.68 -6.88
C SER A 12 -13.57 -12.30 -8.11
N SER A 13 -13.66 -13.62 -8.25
CA SER A 13 -14.51 -14.22 -9.31
C SER A 13 -14.89 -15.67 -9.03
N THR A 14 -15.96 -15.93 -8.28
CA THR A 14 -16.91 -17.02 -8.57
C THR A 14 -18.23 -16.74 -7.85
N SER A 15 -19.21 -16.12 -8.54
CA SER A 15 -20.61 -16.26 -8.17
C SER A 15 -21.24 -17.27 -9.13
N SER A 16 -21.81 -18.33 -8.58
CA SER A 16 -22.66 -19.26 -9.34
C SER A 16 -23.99 -19.37 -8.60
N THR A 17 -25.06 -19.05 -9.33
CA THR A 17 -26.46 -19.04 -8.90
C THR A 17 -26.98 -20.46 -8.62
N PRO A 18 -27.98 -20.64 -7.73
CA PRO A 18 -28.58 -21.95 -7.49
C PRO A 18 -29.79 -22.18 -8.42
N THR A 19 -29.81 -23.31 -9.13
CA THR A 19 -30.98 -23.78 -9.88
C THR A 19 -31.75 -24.82 -9.06
N THR A 20 -33.04 -24.58 -8.89
CA THR A 20 -34.02 -25.41 -8.17
C THR A 20 -34.31 -26.72 -8.90
N LEU A 21 -34.27 -27.86 -8.19
CA LEU A 21 -34.81 -29.14 -8.66
C LEU A 21 -35.72 -29.80 -7.61
N ARG A 22 -36.84 -30.35 -8.09
CA ARG A 22 -37.94 -31.02 -7.37
C ARG A 22 -37.50 -32.34 -6.71
N PRO A 23 -38.21 -32.82 -5.67
CA PRO A 23 -37.85 -34.04 -4.96
C PRO A 23 -38.47 -35.29 -5.60
N SER A 24 -37.65 -36.32 -5.86
CA SER A 24 -38.12 -37.69 -6.07
C SER A 24 -37.70 -38.57 -4.91
N LYS A 25 -38.62 -39.45 -4.49
CA LYS A 25 -38.50 -40.36 -3.34
C LYS A 25 -37.36 -41.34 -3.56
N ILE A 26 -36.41 -41.40 -2.61
CA ILE A 26 -35.41 -42.47 -2.54
C ILE A 26 -35.40 -43.07 -1.14
N ASN A 27 -35.45 -44.39 -1.13
CA ASN A 27 -35.51 -45.30 0.01
C ASN A 27 -34.43 -45.04 1.07
N ARG A 28 -34.83 -45.13 2.34
CA ARG A 28 -33.94 -45.23 3.49
C ARG A 28 -33.24 -46.59 3.49
N SER A 29 -32.03 -46.65 2.95
CA SER A 29 -31.05 -47.66 3.34
C SER A 29 -29.99 -46.99 4.21
N VAL A 30 -29.99 -47.35 5.49
CA VAL A 30 -28.97 -46.97 6.48
C VAL A 30 -27.63 -47.53 6.02
N LEU A 31 -26.73 -46.66 5.55
CA LEU A 31 -25.32 -46.97 5.35
C LEU A 31 -24.49 -45.95 6.09
N HIS A 32 -23.47 -46.45 6.78
CA HIS A 32 -22.58 -45.73 7.70
C HIS A 32 -21.98 -44.45 7.07
N THR A 33 -22.53 -43.29 7.39
CA THR A 33 -21.93 -41.97 7.05
C THR A 33 -21.05 -41.39 8.14
N ARG A 34 -20.91 -42.07 9.29
CA ARG A 34 -20.17 -41.56 10.46
C ARG A 34 -18.64 -41.45 10.27
N ASN A 35 -18.08 -42.07 9.22
CA ASN A 35 -16.62 -42.06 8.96
C ASN A 35 -16.16 -41.10 7.85
N GLN A 36 -17.06 -40.43 7.14
CA GLN A 36 -16.67 -39.48 6.10
C GLN A 36 -16.38 -38.08 6.67
N SER A 37 -17.22 -37.61 7.61
CA SER A 37 -17.02 -36.33 8.30
C SER A 37 -15.71 -36.29 9.09
N SER A 38 -15.41 -37.36 9.85
CA SER A 38 -14.16 -37.46 10.61
C SER A 38 -12.91 -37.49 9.72
N LYS A 39 -12.92 -38.27 8.63
CA LYS A 39 -11.79 -38.31 7.66
C LYS A 39 -11.56 -36.96 6.96
N VAL A 40 -12.63 -36.26 6.59
CA VAL A 40 -12.54 -34.90 6.01
C VAL A 40 -11.98 -33.93 7.06
N GLN A 41 -12.45 -34.01 8.30
CA GLN A 41 -11.98 -33.17 9.41
C GLN A 41 -10.49 -33.41 9.74
N THR A 42 -10.03 -34.67 9.76
CA THR A 42 -8.61 -35.01 9.95
C THR A 42 -7.73 -34.49 8.80
N ARG A 43 -8.19 -34.60 7.55
CA ARG A 43 -7.46 -34.07 6.38
C ARG A 43 -7.34 -32.56 6.41
N ILE A 44 -8.40 -31.85 6.79
CA ILE A 44 -8.37 -30.39 6.93
C ILE A 44 -7.38 -29.99 8.05
N SER A 45 -7.37 -30.69 9.18
CA SER A 45 -6.39 -30.46 10.25
C SER A 45 -4.94 -30.71 9.79
N ALA A 46 -4.70 -31.74 8.96
CA ALA A 46 -3.36 -31.99 8.41
C ALA A 46 -2.88 -30.88 7.47
N VAL A 47 -3.78 -30.35 6.62
CA VAL A 47 -3.49 -29.20 5.76
C VAL A 47 -3.22 -27.94 6.58
N ASP A 48 -4.05 -27.66 7.58
CA ASP A 48 -3.89 -26.49 8.46
C ASP A 48 -2.53 -26.54 9.18
N ASN A 49 -2.14 -27.70 9.72
CA ASN A 49 -0.83 -27.89 10.36
C ASN A 49 0.36 -27.71 9.39
N TYR A 50 0.21 -28.15 8.13
CA TYR A 50 1.23 -27.92 7.10
C TYR A 50 1.39 -26.43 6.79
N ILE A 51 0.27 -25.70 6.62
CA ILE A 51 0.30 -24.25 6.39
C ILE A 51 0.91 -23.51 7.57
N ILE A 52 0.54 -23.87 8.81
CA ILE A 52 1.13 -23.27 10.02
C ILE A 52 2.65 -23.47 10.04
N ARG A 53 3.15 -24.68 9.74
CA ARG A 53 4.59 -24.94 9.67
C ARG A 53 5.29 -24.10 8.60
N LEU A 54 4.69 -23.98 7.42
CA LEU A 54 5.22 -23.18 6.33
C LEU A 54 5.29 -21.69 6.72
N LEU A 55 4.22 -21.16 7.32
CA LEU A 55 4.16 -19.77 7.79
C LEU A 55 5.19 -19.51 8.89
N ARG A 56 5.31 -20.39 9.89
CA ARG A 56 6.35 -20.28 10.94
C ARG A 56 7.74 -20.25 10.33
N HIS A 57 8.04 -21.16 9.41
CA HIS A 57 9.33 -21.19 8.74
C HIS A 57 9.64 -19.88 8.00
N LYS A 58 8.66 -19.35 7.24
CA LYS A 58 8.84 -18.10 6.49
C LYS A 58 8.99 -16.88 7.41
N ILE A 59 8.16 -16.77 8.45
CA ILE A 59 8.23 -15.69 9.45
C ILE A 59 9.61 -15.72 10.13
N ASP A 60 10.02 -16.89 10.62
CA ASP A 60 11.30 -17.04 11.31
C ASP A 60 12.49 -16.72 10.39
N HIS A 61 12.43 -17.13 9.12
CA HIS A 61 13.44 -16.79 8.12
C HIS A 61 13.52 -15.27 7.93
N ASP A 62 12.39 -14.61 7.70
CA ASP A 62 12.35 -13.18 7.42
C ASP A 62 12.79 -12.34 8.62
N ILE A 63 12.42 -12.74 9.84
CA ILE A 63 12.89 -12.12 11.09
C ILE A 63 14.41 -12.27 11.23
N ARG A 64 14.99 -13.44 10.94
CA ARG A 64 16.44 -13.67 11.02
C ARG A 64 17.22 -12.94 9.93
N SER A 65 16.63 -12.79 8.74
CA SER A 65 17.25 -12.06 7.62
C SER A 65 17.25 -10.53 7.82
N ARG A 66 16.47 -10.04 8.80
CA ARG A 66 16.48 -8.63 9.20
C ARG A 66 17.72 -8.33 10.02
N ASN A 67 18.42 -7.25 9.69
CA ASN A 67 19.30 -6.59 10.64
C ASN A 67 18.47 -6.22 11.89
N SER A 68 18.97 -6.53 13.08
CA SER A 68 18.22 -6.48 14.36
C SER A 68 17.61 -5.11 14.69
N ASP A 69 18.10 -4.04 14.05
CA ASP A 69 17.81 -2.65 14.41
C ASP A 69 16.93 -1.91 13.40
N ALA A 70 16.44 -2.59 12.34
CA ALA A 70 15.66 -1.94 11.30
C ALA A 70 14.23 -1.60 11.79
N GLN A 71 14.08 -0.62 12.68
CA GLN A 71 12.79 0.03 12.92
C GLN A 71 12.52 1.02 11.78
N LEU A 72 11.27 1.11 11.32
CA LEU A 72 10.90 2.15 10.38
C LEU A 72 11.15 3.52 11.00
N ALA A 73 11.76 4.42 10.22
CA ALA A 73 12.02 5.78 10.66
C ALA A 73 10.71 6.45 11.11
N LYS A 74 10.76 7.19 12.21
CA LYS A 74 9.61 7.98 12.69
C LYS A 74 9.58 9.37 12.08
N GLU A 75 10.73 9.83 11.59
CA GLU A 75 10.94 11.17 11.08
C GLU A 75 11.89 11.11 9.88
N PHE A 76 11.74 12.07 8.97
CA PHE A 76 12.66 12.33 7.87
C PHE A 76 12.83 13.84 7.76
N ASP A 77 14.05 14.32 7.96
CA ASP A 77 14.35 15.73 8.19
C ASP A 77 13.47 16.34 9.29
N SER A 78 12.51 17.19 8.91
CA SER A 78 11.54 17.83 9.81
C SER A 78 10.13 17.28 9.63
N PHE A 79 9.95 16.24 8.81
CA PHE A 79 8.69 15.56 8.66
C PHE A 79 8.51 14.50 9.75
N VAL A 80 7.38 14.57 10.45
CA VAL A 80 6.90 13.48 11.29
C VAL A 80 6.14 12.49 10.42
N ILE A 81 6.45 11.21 10.56
CA ILE A 81 5.87 10.13 9.76
C ILE A 81 4.81 9.40 10.58
N GLU A 82 3.61 9.32 10.01
CA GLU A 82 2.53 8.47 10.47
C GLU A 82 2.39 7.29 9.54
N ASP A 83 2.65 6.12 10.10
CA ASP A 83 2.55 4.84 9.42
C ASP A 83 1.54 3.92 10.13
N PRO A 84 0.24 4.03 9.79
CA PRO A 84 -0.78 3.14 10.31
C PRO A 84 -0.62 1.72 9.76
N ARG A 85 -0.63 0.74 10.67
CA ARG A 85 -0.54 -0.69 10.33
C ARG A 85 -1.70 -1.10 9.44
N GLY A 86 -1.41 -1.87 8.39
CA GLY A 86 -2.39 -2.39 7.44
C GLY A 86 -2.83 -1.39 6.37
N GLU A 87 -2.46 -0.12 6.47
CA GLU A 87 -2.65 0.85 5.38
C GLU A 87 -1.50 0.74 4.37
N GLN A 88 -1.82 0.90 3.09
CA GLN A 88 -0.84 0.90 1.98
C GLN A 88 -0.42 2.34 1.63
N LEU A 89 -0.34 3.19 2.65
CA LEU A 89 -0.08 4.61 2.57
C LEU A 89 0.63 5.05 3.86
N ILE A 90 1.55 6.01 3.75
CA ILE A 90 2.05 6.76 4.92
C ILE A 90 1.71 8.25 4.78
N ARG A 91 1.64 8.94 5.90
CA ARG A 91 1.40 10.38 5.95
C ARG A 91 2.59 11.06 6.61
N MET A 92 3.12 12.10 5.99
CA MET A 92 4.23 12.89 6.52
C MET A 92 3.76 14.32 6.73
N ARG A 93 4.08 14.93 7.87
CA ARG A 93 3.67 16.31 8.16
C ARG A 93 4.82 17.14 8.71
N LYS A 94 4.88 18.40 8.29
CA LYS A 94 5.73 19.41 8.92
C LYS A 94 5.15 20.81 8.82
N LYS A 95 5.63 21.68 9.70
CA LYS A 95 5.41 23.13 9.63
C LYS A 95 6.57 23.77 8.85
N TYR A 96 6.28 24.75 8.00
CA TYR A 96 7.29 25.55 7.32
C TYR A 96 7.08 27.03 7.60
N ARG A 97 8.16 27.71 8.03
CA ARG A 97 8.19 29.14 8.39
C ARG A 97 7.05 29.61 9.30
N SER A 98 6.52 28.73 10.16
CA SER A 98 5.41 28.96 11.09
C SER A 98 4.06 29.36 10.49
N THR A 99 3.92 29.44 9.16
CA THR A 99 2.70 29.92 8.48
C THR A 99 2.13 28.90 7.50
N GLU A 100 2.89 27.85 7.20
CA GLU A 100 2.50 26.82 6.27
C GLU A 100 2.50 25.44 6.95
N ASP A 101 1.46 24.66 6.68
CA ASP A 101 1.41 23.24 6.96
C ASP A 101 1.65 22.47 5.67
N ILE A 102 2.59 21.54 5.71
CA ILE A 102 2.89 20.65 4.60
C ILE A 102 2.46 19.24 5.02
N LYS A 103 1.60 18.64 4.21
CA LYS A 103 1.16 17.25 4.33
C LYS A 103 1.56 16.51 3.07
N VAL A 104 2.23 15.38 3.22
CA VAL A 104 2.56 14.47 2.11
C VAL A 104 1.89 13.13 2.40
N GLU A 105 1.07 12.65 1.47
CA GLU A 105 0.57 11.27 1.49
C GLU A 105 1.30 10.49 0.40
N ALA A 106 1.99 9.42 0.79
CA ALA A 106 2.77 8.58 -0.11
C ALA A 106 2.19 7.17 -0.16
N THR A 107 1.84 6.69 -1.36
CA THR A 107 1.30 5.34 -1.57
C THR A 107 2.38 4.28 -1.51
N MET A 108 1.97 3.02 -1.39
CA MET A 108 2.79 1.91 -1.86
C MET A 108 3.05 1.99 -3.37
N PHE A 109 4.01 1.19 -3.87
CA PHE A 109 4.39 1.17 -5.28
C PHE A 109 3.18 0.93 -6.20
N ASP A 110 2.94 1.85 -7.13
CA ASP A 110 1.71 1.90 -7.93
C ASP A 110 1.95 2.02 -9.45
N GLY A 111 3.19 2.28 -9.85
CA GLY A 111 3.61 2.32 -11.25
C GLY A 111 4.89 1.53 -11.47
N PHE A 112 5.11 1.14 -12.71
CA PHE A 112 6.28 0.37 -13.12
C PHE A 112 6.68 0.77 -14.55
N VAL A 113 7.98 0.96 -14.76
CA VAL A 113 8.57 1.13 -16.09
C VAL A 113 9.65 0.07 -16.25
N SER A 114 9.49 -0.79 -17.25
CA SER A 114 10.53 -1.75 -17.62
C SER A 114 11.71 -1.01 -18.24
N SER A 115 12.93 -1.33 -17.79
CA SER A 115 14.18 -0.96 -18.44
C SER A 115 14.35 -1.78 -19.74
N SER A 116 13.40 -1.67 -20.66
CA SER A 116 13.46 -2.33 -21.97
C SER A 116 14.07 -1.39 -22.99
N SER A 117 15.40 -1.21 -22.94
CA SER A 117 16.14 -0.96 -24.17
C SER A 117 16.82 -2.26 -24.58
N ILE A 118 16.45 -2.74 -25.76
CA ILE A 118 17.09 -3.84 -26.49
C ILE A 118 18.56 -3.47 -26.68
N ALA A 119 19.42 -3.88 -25.76
CA ALA A 119 20.85 -4.00 -25.95
C ALA A 119 21.36 -4.92 -24.84
N ILE A 120 22.18 -5.89 -25.25
CA ILE A 120 22.90 -6.81 -24.38
C ILE A 120 23.86 -5.94 -23.55
N SER A 121 23.48 -5.60 -22.33
CA SER A 121 24.42 -5.14 -21.30
C SER A 121 24.24 -6.04 -20.07
N ASP A 122 25.35 -6.59 -19.59
CA ASP A 122 25.50 -7.33 -18.32
C ASP A 122 25.33 -6.39 -17.11
N ASP A 123 24.41 -5.41 -17.18
CA ASP A 123 24.11 -4.55 -16.04
C ASP A 123 23.14 -5.26 -15.10
N GLU A 124 23.60 -5.53 -13.88
CA GLU A 124 22.77 -6.01 -12.77
C GLU A 124 21.62 -5.03 -12.42
N ASP A 125 21.66 -3.80 -12.95
CA ASP A 125 20.65 -2.75 -12.77
C ASP A 125 19.47 -2.84 -13.76
N ALA A 126 19.38 -3.91 -14.57
CA ALA A 126 18.28 -4.15 -15.52
C ALA A 126 16.92 -4.49 -14.86
N TYR A 127 16.68 -4.02 -13.64
CA TYR A 127 15.40 -4.11 -12.95
C TYR A 127 14.58 -2.84 -13.21
N GLY A 128 13.36 -3.00 -13.72
CA GLY A 128 12.48 -1.86 -14.00
C GLY A 128 12.19 -0.99 -12.77
N LYS A 129 11.99 0.31 -13.00
CA LYS A 129 11.76 1.30 -11.95
C LYS A 129 10.33 1.27 -11.46
N LEU A 130 10.14 1.29 -10.14
CA LEU A 130 8.83 1.42 -9.51
C LEU A 130 8.51 2.90 -9.27
N ARG A 131 7.23 3.23 -9.22
CA ARG A 131 6.73 4.57 -8.91
C ARG A 131 5.98 4.55 -7.59
N ILE A 132 6.13 5.61 -6.82
CA ILE A 132 5.28 5.98 -5.69
C ILE A 132 4.47 7.22 -6.10
N SER A 133 3.15 7.21 -5.89
CA SER A 133 2.33 8.40 -6.07
C SER A 133 2.33 9.21 -4.78
N LEU A 134 2.56 10.52 -4.91
CA LEU A 134 2.52 11.46 -3.80
C LEU A 134 1.39 12.45 -3.97
N THR A 135 0.63 12.67 -2.91
CA THR A 135 -0.27 13.83 -2.79
C THR A 135 0.34 14.79 -1.79
N VAL A 136 0.74 15.97 -2.25
CA VAL A 136 1.37 17.00 -1.41
C VAL A 136 0.38 18.15 -1.24
N GLU A 137 -0.05 18.43 -0.03
CA GLU A 137 -0.87 19.59 0.30
C GLU A 137 -0.04 20.62 1.06
N VAL A 138 -0.06 21.86 0.58
CA VAL A 138 0.50 23.01 1.27
C VAL A 138 -0.63 23.96 1.60
N SER A 139 -0.98 24.04 2.88
CA SER A 139 -1.99 24.98 3.37
C SER A 139 -1.33 26.17 4.06
N LYS A 140 -1.85 27.36 3.77
CA LYS A 140 -1.39 28.62 4.38
C LYS A 140 -2.39 29.11 5.40
N HIS A 141 -1.90 29.41 6.60
CA HIS A 141 -2.71 29.96 7.67
C HIS A 141 -2.30 31.41 7.96
N SER A 142 -3.28 32.32 7.97
CA SER A 142 -3.16 33.62 8.64
C SER A 142 -3.86 33.55 10.00
N GLN A 143 -3.59 34.49 10.89
CA GLN A 143 -3.98 34.51 12.31
C GLN A 143 -5.47 34.22 12.64
N SER A 144 -6.40 34.18 11.67
CA SER A 144 -7.75 33.66 11.90
C SER A 144 -8.40 32.88 10.75
N ASP A 145 -7.79 32.79 9.55
CA ASP A 145 -8.44 32.19 8.38
C ASP A 145 -7.46 31.35 7.54
N SER A 146 -7.95 30.20 7.06
CA SER A 146 -7.31 29.42 5.99
C SER A 146 -7.35 30.27 4.72
N ILE A 147 -6.19 30.58 4.15
CA ILE A 147 -6.12 31.38 2.91
C ILE A 147 -6.44 30.49 1.70
N GLY A 148 -6.06 29.21 1.79
CA GLY A 148 -6.25 28.22 0.74
C GLY A 148 -5.21 27.11 0.83
N VAL A 149 -5.42 26.10 0.00
CA VAL A 149 -4.56 24.91 -0.10
C VAL A 149 -4.12 24.75 -1.54
N VAL A 150 -2.82 24.59 -1.75
CA VAL A 150 -2.28 24.12 -3.03
C VAL A 150 -1.96 22.65 -2.88
N GLN A 151 -2.56 21.81 -3.74
CA GLN A 151 -2.32 20.38 -3.77
C GLN A 151 -1.54 20.01 -5.05
N PHE A 152 -0.55 19.15 -4.91
CA PHE A 152 0.24 18.61 -6.00
C PHE A 152 0.07 17.09 -6.03
N GLU A 153 -0.14 16.54 -7.21
CA GLU A 153 0.05 15.12 -7.45
C GLU A 153 1.42 14.92 -8.09
N CYS A 154 2.30 14.18 -7.41
CA CYS A 154 3.66 13.92 -7.88
C CYS A 154 3.88 12.43 -8.14
N SER A 155 4.89 12.14 -8.94
CA SER A 155 5.43 10.81 -9.17
C SER A 155 6.85 10.76 -8.67
N ALA A 156 7.09 9.89 -7.68
CA ALA A 156 8.37 9.62 -7.06
C ALA A 156 8.96 8.33 -7.63
N TRP A 157 9.97 8.47 -8.47
CA TRP A 157 10.82 7.39 -8.98
C TRP A 157 12.09 7.29 -8.13
N PRO A 158 12.85 6.18 -8.18
CA PRO A 158 14.02 5.99 -7.31
C PRO A 158 15.05 7.13 -7.40
N ASP A 159 15.12 7.80 -8.54
CA ASP A 159 16.11 8.83 -8.88
C ASP A 159 15.50 10.19 -9.27
N SER A 160 14.17 10.32 -9.23
CA SER A 160 13.52 11.57 -9.67
C SER A 160 12.15 11.79 -9.03
N LEU A 161 11.79 13.06 -8.85
CA LEU A 161 10.47 13.49 -8.42
C LEU A 161 9.91 14.46 -9.45
N SER A 162 8.70 14.20 -9.95
CA SER A 162 8.04 15.03 -10.97
C SER A 162 6.60 15.37 -10.59
N ILE A 163 6.17 16.60 -10.82
CA ILE A 163 4.78 17.02 -10.65
C ILE A 163 3.97 16.55 -11.87
N ARG A 164 2.81 15.94 -11.62
CA ARG A 164 1.83 15.56 -12.65
C ARG A 164 0.71 16.59 -12.75
N LYS A 165 0.11 16.96 -11.63
CA LYS A 165 -1.03 17.88 -11.56
C LYS A 165 -0.92 18.84 -10.39
N VAL A 166 -1.53 20.01 -10.57
CA VAL A 166 -1.60 21.07 -9.56
C VAL A 166 -3.05 21.49 -9.38
N PHE A 167 -3.50 21.56 -8.14
CA PHE A 167 -4.85 21.97 -7.75
C PHE A 167 -4.75 23.12 -6.76
N VAL A 168 -5.68 24.06 -6.86
CA VAL A 168 -5.80 25.18 -5.92
C VAL A 168 -7.20 25.16 -5.33
N LYS A 169 -7.29 25.01 -4.01
CA LYS A 169 -8.54 25.05 -3.25
C LYS A 169 -8.58 26.39 -2.49
N PRO A 170 -9.59 27.25 -2.71
CA PRO A 170 -9.79 28.44 -1.90
C PRO A 170 -9.99 28.09 -0.44
N GLY A 171 -9.59 28.97 0.48
CA GLY A 171 -9.77 28.75 1.92
C GLY A 171 -11.20 28.97 2.43
N ASN A 172 -12.05 29.60 1.61
CA ASN A 172 -13.47 29.79 1.86
C ASN A 172 -14.30 28.62 1.28
N ASP A 173 -15.27 28.14 2.06
CA ASP A 173 -16.13 26.97 1.79
C ASP A 173 -17.13 27.17 0.62
N SER A 174 -16.86 28.12 -0.28
CA SER A 174 -17.68 28.36 -1.46
C SER A 174 -17.43 27.24 -2.47
N PHE A 175 -18.16 26.14 -2.31
CA PHE A 175 -18.37 25.11 -3.31
C PHE A 175 -19.02 25.73 -4.54
N VAL A 176 -18.21 26.26 -5.45
CA VAL A 176 -18.64 26.62 -6.79
C VAL A 176 -17.78 25.85 -7.77
N SER A 177 -18.41 24.82 -8.34
CA SER A 177 -17.98 24.01 -9.47
C SER A 177 -17.28 24.87 -10.55
N SER A 178 -15.99 25.13 -10.35
CA SER A 178 -15.15 25.88 -11.28
C SER A 178 -14.12 24.92 -11.88
N PRO A 179 -13.79 25.03 -13.17
CA PRO A 179 -12.79 24.16 -13.82
C PRO A 179 -11.40 24.24 -13.18
N ILE A 180 -11.13 25.25 -12.34
CA ILE A 180 -9.92 25.36 -11.50
C ILE A 180 -9.81 24.19 -10.49
N PHE A 181 -10.93 23.63 -10.04
CA PHE A 181 -10.97 22.53 -9.07
C PHE A 181 -10.59 21.17 -9.67
N ASN A 182 -10.59 21.02 -11.00
CA ASN A 182 -10.18 19.78 -11.68
C ASN A 182 -8.65 19.63 -11.81
N GLY A 183 -7.90 20.64 -11.35
CA GLY A 183 -6.46 20.73 -11.46
C GLY A 183 -5.99 21.02 -12.89
N ARG A 184 -4.75 21.49 -13.01
CA ARG A 184 -4.05 21.61 -14.31
C ARG A 184 -2.96 20.56 -14.42
N ASP A 185 -2.87 19.96 -15.59
CA ASP A 185 -1.72 19.12 -15.93
C ASP A 185 -0.47 19.99 -15.95
N PHE A 186 0.58 19.54 -15.26
CA PHE A 186 1.82 20.30 -15.08
C PHE A 186 2.50 20.62 -16.42
N LYS A 187 2.36 19.70 -17.39
CA LYS A 187 2.93 19.83 -18.75
C LYS A 187 2.32 20.97 -19.55
N ASP A 188 1.11 21.40 -19.21
CA ASP A 188 0.40 22.48 -19.92
C ASP A 188 0.76 23.87 -19.36
N LEU A 189 1.53 23.93 -18.27
CA LEU A 189 2.02 25.17 -17.69
C LEU A 189 3.26 25.67 -18.47
N ASP A 190 3.51 26.99 -18.48
CA ASP A 190 4.72 27.54 -19.08
C ASP A 190 5.99 27.13 -18.31
N SER A 191 7.15 27.13 -18.97
CA SER A 191 8.41 26.62 -18.39
C SER A 191 8.87 27.38 -17.16
N ARG A 192 8.60 28.70 -17.08
CA ARG A 192 8.98 29.51 -15.92
C ARG A 192 8.13 29.14 -14.71
N LEU A 193 6.83 28.96 -14.89
CA LEU A 193 5.92 28.50 -13.84
C LEU A 193 6.25 27.07 -13.39
N GLN A 194 6.54 26.17 -14.34
CA GLN A 194 6.98 24.80 -14.03
C GLN A 194 8.20 24.80 -13.10
N GLN A 195 9.26 25.56 -13.45
CA GLN A 195 10.46 25.66 -12.63
C GLN A 195 10.15 26.24 -11.25
N GLY A 196 9.36 27.32 -11.18
CA GLY A 196 8.99 27.93 -9.91
C GLY A 196 8.20 27.01 -8.97
N LEU A 197 7.34 26.14 -9.50
CA LEU A 197 6.60 25.15 -8.71
C LEU A 197 7.49 24.00 -8.23
N MET A 198 8.47 23.58 -9.03
CA MET A 198 9.48 22.60 -8.60
C MET A 198 10.35 23.17 -7.47
N ASP A 199 10.84 24.40 -7.62
CA ASP A 199 11.63 25.08 -6.59
C ASP A 199 10.81 25.29 -5.31
N TYR A 200 9.52 25.64 -5.45
CA TYR A 200 8.58 25.77 -4.33
C TYR A 200 8.44 24.48 -3.51
N LEU A 201 8.33 23.32 -4.15
CA LEU A 201 8.29 22.03 -3.46
C LEU A 201 9.64 21.66 -2.85
N LYS A 202 10.74 21.92 -3.56
CA LYS A 202 12.10 21.64 -3.08
C LYS A 202 12.42 22.41 -1.79
N GLU A 203 12.10 23.69 -1.71
CA GLU A 203 12.26 24.48 -0.48
C GLU A 203 11.48 23.91 0.71
N ARG A 204 10.42 23.15 0.42
CA ARG A 204 9.56 22.47 1.40
C ARG A 204 10.00 21.03 1.63
N GLY A 205 11.20 20.63 1.20
CA GLY A 205 11.74 19.28 1.38
C GLY A 205 10.95 18.21 0.64
N VAL A 206 10.27 18.58 -0.45
CA VAL A 206 9.64 17.64 -1.37
C VAL A 206 10.48 17.61 -2.64
N ASP A 207 11.49 16.77 -2.64
CA ASP A 207 12.51 16.70 -3.69
C ASP A 207 12.98 15.25 -3.97
N VAL A 208 14.13 15.11 -4.63
CA VAL A 208 14.68 13.81 -4.99
C VAL A 208 15.15 13.03 -3.75
N GLU A 209 15.64 13.69 -2.70
CA GLU A 209 16.05 13.03 -1.45
C GLU A 209 14.85 12.41 -0.74
N LEU A 210 13.72 13.12 -0.71
CA LEU A 210 12.46 12.55 -0.23
C LEU A 210 12.05 11.33 -1.07
N SER A 211 12.25 11.37 -2.39
CA SER A 211 11.94 10.22 -3.26
C SER A 211 12.77 9.00 -2.89
N ILE A 212 14.09 9.15 -2.76
CA ILE A 212 15.03 8.08 -2.37
C ILE A 212 14.61 7.49 -1.02
N PHE A 213 14.38 8.35 -0.03
CA PHE A 213 13.92 7.94 1.28
C PHE A 213 12.62 7.12 1.22
N LEU A 214 11.63 7.58 0.46
CA LEU A 214 10.34 6.90 0.33
C LEU A 214 10.48 5.53 -0.33
N HIS A 215 11.38 5.36 -1.30
CA HIS A 215 11.63 4.06 -1.92
C HIS A 215 12.19 3.04 -0.92
N ASP A 216 13.16 3.43 -0.10
CA ASP A 216 13.67 2.58 0.98
C ASP A 216 12.61 2.32 2.05
N TYR A 217 11.88 3.36 2.45
CA TYR A 217 10.83 3.27 3.46
C TYR A 217 9.73 2.30 3.03
N MET A 218 9.18 2.45 1.83
CA MET A 218 8.09 1.63 1.33
C MET A 218 8.53 0.19 1.08
N THR A 219 9.79 -0.04 0.69
CA THR A 219 10.34 -1.39 0.59
C THR A 219 10.37 -2.08 1.96
N ASN A 220 10.76 -1.36 3.01
CA ASN A 220 10.76 -1.91 4.36
C ASN A 220 9.34 -2.07 4.89
N LYS A 221 8.44 -1.10 4.66
CA LYS A 221 7.02 -1.21 5.02
C LYS A 221 6.36 -2.43 4.37
N ASP A 222 6.58 -2.69 3.08
CA ASP A 222 6.05 -3.89 2.38
C ASP A 222 6.43 -5.18 3.12
N ARG A 223 7.69 -5.28 3.54
CA ARG A 223 8.20 -6.43 4.29
C ARG A 223 7.57 -6.52 5.68
N PHE A 224 7.42 -5.40 6.39
CA PHE A 224 6.78 -5.35 7.71
C PHE A 224 5.30 -5.75 7.65
N GLU A 225 4.55 -5.22 6.68
CA GLU A 225 3.15 -5.57 6.47
C GLU A 225 3.00 -7.05 6.09
N LEU A 226 3.97 -7.62 5.36
CA LEU A 226 3.94 -9.04 4.97
C LEU A 226 4.12 -9.96 6.16
N LEU A 227 5.07 -9.64 7.03
CA LEU A 227 5.26 -10.34 8.28
C LEU A 227 3.99 -10.28 9.14
N ASN A 228 3.45 -9.08 9.36
CA ASN A 228 2.23 -8.88 10.14
C ASN A 228 1.04 -9.66 9.56
N TRP A 229 0.87 -9.65 8.24
CA TRP A 229 -0.18 -10.41 7.56
C TRP A 229 -0.01 -11.92 7.71
N MET A 230 1.22 -12.45 7.57
CA MET A 230 1.50 -13.86 7.79
C MET A 230 1.23 -14.27 9.25
N GLU A 231 1.56 -13.42 10.22
CA GLU A 231 1.24 -13.64 11.64
C GLU A 231 -0.27 -13.70 11.89
N VAL A 232 -1.04 -12.77 11.31
CA VAL A 232 -2.51 -12.76 11.39
C VAL A 232 -3.12 -14.03 10.79
N ILE A 233 -2.65 -14.47 9.62
CA ILE A 233 -3.12 -15.71 9.00
C ILE A 233 -2.79 -16.93 9.85
N LYS A 234 -1.55 -17.02 10.34
CA LYS A 234 -1.13 -18.11 11.22
C LYS A 234 -2.04 -18.19 12.45
N ALA A 235 -2.28 -17.07 13.12
CA ALA A 235 -3.15 -17.01 14.30
C ALA A 235 -4.60 -17.44 13.97
N TYR A 236 -5.13 -16.98 12.83
CA TYR A 236 -6.47 -17.37 12.37
C TYR A 236 -6.60 -18.89 12.16
N ILE A 237 -5.61 -19.52 11.52
CA ILE A 237 -5.61 -20.97 11.28
C ILE A 237 -5.44 -21.74 12.61
N GLU A 238 -4.56 -21.27 13.50
CA GLU A 238 -4.33 -21.89 14.82
C GLU A 238 -5.62 -21.92 15.68
N VAL A 239 -6.38 -20.82 15.71
CA VAL A 239 -7.68 -20.76 16.40
C VAL A 239 -8.67 -21.76 15.83
N ARG A 240 -8.76 -21.86 14.49
CA ARG A 240 -9.65 -22.78 13.78
C ARG A 240 -9.29 -24.25 14.00
N VAL A 241 -8.01 -24.58 14.18
CA VAL A 241 -7.54 -25.94 14.55
C VAL A 241 -7.90 -26.25 16.00
N THR A 242 -7.69 -25.28 16.90
CA THR A 242 -7.97 -25.43 18.34
C THR A 242 -9.46 -25.64 18.60
N HIS A 243 -10.34 -24.82 18.01
CA HIS A 243 -11.80 -24.95 18.17
C HIS A 243 -12.32 -26.34 17.76
N ARG A 244 -11.83 -26.86 16.63
CA ARG A 244 -12.26 -28.17 16.11
C ARG A 244 -11.65 -29.37 16.85
N SER A 245 -10.64 -29.14 17.67
CA SER A 245 -10.09 -30.15 18.56
C SER A 245 -10.87 -30.25 19.88
N VAL A 246 -11.69 -29.24 20.22
CA VAL A 246 -12.54 -29.21 21.42
C VAL A 246 -13.96 -29.73 21.14
N GLU A 247 -14.42 -29.66 19.89
CA GLU A 247 -15.75 -30.15 19.46
C GLU A 247 -15.81 -31.65 19.08
N ASN A 248 -14.68 -32.35 19.08
CA ASN A 248 -14.59 -33.80 18.82
C ASN A 248 -14.19 -34.57 20.09
#